data_AF-A0A7C5VJ71-F1
#
_entry.id   AF-A0A7C5VJ71-F1
#
_cell.length_a   1.000
_cell.length_b   1.000
_cell.length_c   1.000
_cell.angle_alpha   90.00
_cell.angle_beta   90.00
_cell.angle_gamma   90.00
#
_symmetry.space_group_name_H-M   'P 1'
#
loop_
_entity.id
_entity.type
_entity.pdbx_description
1 polymer ?
#
loop_
_entity_poly.entity_id
_entity_poly.type
_entity_poly.pdbx_seq_one_letter_code
_entity_poly.pdbx_strand_id
1 'polypeptide(L)'
;RENLEAFRFLARAELLPERPEKALVKAMPKVTVRMPLEGLLDVEEWKKRQEKRLKELLSLAERSQRKLAAPSFREKAPKEVVAAEEARLKENLEQAERIREALSQIG
;
A
#
# COMPACT_ATOMS: atom_id res chain seq x y z
N ARG A 1 15.27 5.59 -18.23
CA ARG A 1 14.48 6.36 -19.22
C ARG A 1 13.85 5.48 -20.30
N GLU A 2 14.38 4.28 -20.57
CA GLU A 2 13.98 3.40 -21.68
C GLU A 2 12.49 3.04 -21.72
N ASN A 3 11.82 2.93 -20.57
CA ASN A 3 10.39 2.53 -20.49
C ASN A 3 9.42 3.69 -20.19
N LEU A 4 9.86 4.96 -20.32
CA LEU A 4 8.99 6.10 -20.00
C LEU A 4 7.79 6.19 -20.95
N GLU A 5 8.03 5.97 -22.25
CA GLU A 5 6.96 5.97 -23.26
C GLU A 5 5.95 4.84 -23.04
N ALA A 6 6.42 3.66 -22.63
CA ALA A 6 5.55 2.55 -22.27
C ALA A 6 4.67 2.88 -21.05
N PHE A 7 5.24 3.52 -20.02
CA PHE A 7 4.48 3.99 -18.86
C PHE A 7 3.39 4.99 -19.27
N ARG A 8 3.74 6.01 -20.07
CA ARG A 8 2.78 7.03 -20.56
C ARG A 8 1.65 6.40 -21.37
N PHE A 9 1.99 5.48 -22.27
CA PHE A 9 1.01 4.82 -23.11
C PHE A 9 0.04 3.94 -22.32
N LEU A 10 0.54 3.13 -21.38
CA LEU A 10 -0.28 2.20 -20.61
C LEU A 10 -1.08 2.89 -19.50
N ALA A 11 -0.46 3.82 -18.77
CA ALA A 11 -1.10 4.52 -17.66
C ALA A 11 -1.93 5.71 -18.09
N ARG A 12 -1.72 6.23 -19.33
CA ARG A 12 -2.30 7.49 -19.81
C ARG A 12 -2.03 8.65 -18.85
N ALA A 13 -0.80 8.69 -18.33
CA ALA A 13 -0.38 9.64 -17.31
C ALA A 13 1.06 10.13 -17.56
N GLU A 14 1.33 11.38 -17.18
CA GLU A 14 2.67 11.94 -17.11
C GLU A 14 3.26 11.80 -15.71
N LEU A 15 4.58 11.61 -15.62
CA LEU A 15 5.28 11.61 -14.33
C LEU A 15 5.52 13.05 -13.87
N LEU A 16 5.11 13.33 -12.63
CA LEU A 16 5.42 14.60 -11.99
C LEU A 16 6.82 14.54 -11.35
N PRO A 17 7.67 15.56 -11.55
CA PRO A 17 9.01 15.59 -10.96
C PRO A 17 8.98 15.78 -9.44
N GLU A 18 7.94 16.44 -8.94
CA GLU A 18 7.76 16.77 -7.53
C GLU A 18 6.60 16.00 -6.91
N ARG A 19 6.72 15.72 -5.61
CA ARG A 19 5.64 15.08 -4.84
C ARG A 19 4.56 16.13 -4.56
N PRO A 20 3.30 15.92 -4.98
CA PRO A 20 2.22 16.84 -4.63
C PRO A 20 1.93 16.84 -3.13
N GLU A 21 1.57 18.01 -2.59
CA GLU A 21 1.18 18.17 -1.18
C GLU A 21 -0.13 17.45 -0.87
N LYS A 22 -1.13 17.58 -1.75
CA LYS A 22 -2.44 16.93 -1.65
C LYS A 22 -2.68 16.03 -2.85
N ALA A 23 -2.90 14.75 -2.60
CA ALA A 23 -3.04 13.76 -3.66
C ALA A 23 -3.88 12.55 -3.23
N LEU A 24 -4.61 11.98 -4.19
CA LEU A 24 -5.09 10.61 -4.09
C LEU A 24 -3.88 9.68 -4.10
N VAL A 25 -3.81 8.78 -3.13
CA VAL A 25 -2.71 7.82 -3.00
C VAL A 25 -3.18 6.41 -3.34
N LYS A 26 -2.33 5.68 -4.05
CA LYS A 26 -2.45 4.23 -4.26
C LYS A 26 -1.16 3.55 -3.82
N ALA A 27 -1.20 2.90 -2.65
CA ALA A 27 -0.10 2.08 -2.17
C ALA A 27 -0.15 0.68 -2.80
N MET A 28 0.95 0.27 -3.41
CA MET A 28 1.18 -1.08 -3.92
C MET A 28 2.47 -1.64 -3.31
N PRO A 29 2.68 -2.96 -3.32
CA PRO A 29 3.89 -3.63 -2.82
C PRO A 29 5.22 -2.90 -3.10
N LYS A 30 5.46 -2.57 -4.37
CA LYS A 30 6.76 -2.04 -4.83
C LYS A 30 6.76 -0.54 -5.11
N VAL A 31 5.59 0.08 -5.18
CA VAL A 31 5.46 1.47 -5.64
C VAL A 31 4.25 2.13 -5.01
N THR A 32 4.36 3.43 -4.73
CA THR A 32 3.23 4.25 -4.30
C THR A 32 3.00 5.32 -5.33
N VAL A 33 1.80 5.35 -5.89
CA VAL A 33 1.39 6.37 -6.85
C VAL A 33 0.64 7.47 -6.12
N ARG A 34 0.93 8.72 -6.46
CA ARG A 34 0.27 9.92 -5.93
C ARG A 34 -0.23 10.74 -7.11
N MET A 35 -1.53 11.01 -7.13
CA MET A 35 -2.18 11.80 -8.17
C MET A 35 -2.71 13.09 -7.53
N PRO A 36 -2.27 14.29 -7.98
CA PRO A 36 -2.74 15.56 -7.44
C PRO A 36 -4.26 15.66 -7.42
N LEU A 37 -4.81 16.32 -6.40
CA LEU A 37 -6.23 16.62 -6.34
C LEU A 37 -6.57 17.82 -7.23
N GLU A 38 -6.73 17.56 -8.53
CA GLU A 38 -7.13 18.56 -9.53
C GLU A 38 -8.37 18.08 -10.29
N GLY A 39 -9.32 19.00 -10.53
CA GLY A 39 -10.54 18.72 -11.29
C GLY A 39 -11.66 18.04 -10.49
N LEU A 40 -12.67 17.51 -11.21
CA LEU A 40 -13.80 16.81 -10.62
C LEU A 40 -13.42 15.35 -10.35
N LEU A 41 -12.95 15.09 -9.13
CA LEU A 41 -12.58 13.75 -8.67
C LEU A 41 -13.67 13.21 -7.73
N ASP A 42 -14.05 11.95 -7.90
CA ASP A 42 -14.89 11.24 -6.91
C ASP A 42 -14.01 10.81 -5.72
N VAL A 43 -13.78 11.79 -4.84
CA VAL A 43 -12.99 11.63 -3.62
C VAL A 43 -13.65 10.63 -2.66
N GLU A 44 -14.98 10.60 -2.60
CA GLU A 44 -15.72 9.72 -1.70
C GLU A 44 -15.61 8.25 -2.12
N GLU A 45 -15.72 7.97 -3.43
CA GLU A 45 -15.47 6.62 -3.94
C GLU A 45 -14.00 6.20 -3.73
N TRP A 46 -13.04 7.11 -3.91
CA TRP A 46 -11.64 6.82 -3.58
C TRP A 46 -11.46 6.51 -2.09
N LYS A 47 -12.01 7.33 -1.17
CA LYS A 47 -11.95 7.11 0.28
C LYS A 47 -12.50 5.73 0.63
N LYS A 48 -13.72 5.41 0.17
CA LYS A 48 -14.36 4.11 0.41
C LYS A 48 -13.50 2.92 -0.05
N ARG A 49 -12.84 3.04 -1.22
CA ARG A 49 -11.91 2.01 -1.71
C ARG A 49 -10.66 1.89 -0.84
N GLN A 50 -10.08 3.01 -0.40
CA GLN A 50 -8.91 3.01 0.46
C GLN A 50 -9.21 2.47 1.86
N GLU A 51 -10.32 2.84 2.47
CA GLU A 51 -10.75 2.32 3.77
C GLU A 51 -10.96 0.80 3.72
N LYS A 52 -11.62 0.30 2.66
CA LYS A 52 -11.75 -1.14 2.44
C LYS A 52 -10.38 -1.81 2.34
N ARG A 53 -9.46 -1.24 1.56
CA ARG A 53 -8.11 -1.77 1.40
C ARG A 53 -7.32 -1.75 2.70
N LEU A 54 -7.45 -0.68 3.50
CA LEU A 54 -6.84 -0.56 4.82
C LEU A 54 -7.33 -1.68 5.74
N LYS A 55 -8.65 -1.92 5.78
CA LYS A 55 -9.24 -3.00 6.57
C LYS A 55 -8.72 -4.38 6.16
N GLU A 56 -8.58 -4.63 4.86
CA GLU A 56 -7.99 -5.88 4.34
C GLU A 56 -6.54 -6.05 4.78
N LEU A 57 -5.70 -5.02 4.62
CA LEU A 57 -4.28 -5.05 4.99
C LEU A 57 -4.08 -5.27 6.49
N LEU A 58 -4.88 -4.61 7.32
CA LEU A 58 -4.84 -4.80 8.77
C LEU A 58 -5.26 -6.21 9.17
N SER A 59 -6.26 -6.79 8.51
CA SER A 59 -6.65 -8.19 8.76
C SER A 59 -5.55 -9.17 8.36
N LEU A 60 -4.85 -8.92 7.24
CA LEU A 60 -3.70 -9.73 6.83
C LEU A 60 -2.54 -9.61 7.82
N ALA A 61 -2.22 -8.39 8.25
CA ALA A 61 -1.20 -8.12 9.26
C ALA A 61 -1.52 -8.84 10.59
N GLU A 62 -2.78 -8.77 11.05
CA GLU A 62 -3.22 -9.47 12.26
C GLU A 62 -3.01 -10.99 12.16
N ARG A 63 -3.36 -11.59 11.01
CA ARG A 63 -3.15 -13.03 10.79
C ARG A 63 -1.67 -13.41 10.83
N SER A 64 -0.82 -12.64 10.16
CA SER A 64 0.64 -12.85 10.19
C SER A 64 1.21 -12.67 11.60
N GLN A 65 0.73 -11.66 12.34
CA GLN A 65 1.16 -11.42 13.71
C GLN A 65 0.76 -12.56 14.65
N ARG A 66 -0.49 -13.06 14.56
CA ARG A 66 -0.94 -14.22 15.34
C ARG A 66 -0.10 -15.47 15.03
N LYS A 67 0.21 -15.69 13.76
CA LYS A 67 1.03 -16.82 13.31
C LYS A 67 2.47 -16.72 13.83
N LEU A 68 3.06 -15.54 13.78
CA LEU A 68 4.41 -15.28 14.30
C LEU A 68 4.49 -15.29 15.83
N ALA A 69 3.40 -14.99 16.53
CA ALA A 69 3.33 -15.04 17.99
C ALA A 69 3.20 -16.48 18.53
N ALA A 70 2.76 -17.45 17.72
CA ALA A 70 2.64 -18.83 18.12
C ALA A 70 4.05 -19.47 18.30
N PRO A 71 4.43 -19.94 19.50
CA PRO A 71 5.74 -20.54 19.75
C PRO A 71 6.01 -21.74 18.84
N SER A 72 4.97 -22.56 18.61
CA SER A 72 5.03 -23.72 17.72
C SER A 72 5.39 -23.35 16.28
N PHE A 73 5.01 -22.17 15.80
CA PHE A 73 5.37 -21.73 14.46
C PHE A 73 6.82 -21.25 14.40
N ARG A 74 7.28 -20.47 15.39
CA ARG A 74 8.68 -20.01 15.45
C ARG A 74 9.69 -21.14 15.63
N GLU A 75 9.34 -22.16 16.40
CA GLU A 75 10.25 -23.26 16.72
C GLU A 75 10.25 -24.37 15.67
N LYS A 76 9.09 -24.65 15.04
CA LYS A 76 8.94 -25.79 14.13
C LYS A 76 8.99 -25.42 12.65
N ALA A 77 8.71 -24.17 12.29
CA ALA A 77 8.74 -23.78 10.88
C ALA A 77 10.19 -23.57 10.40
N PRO A 78 10.49 -23.85 9.13
CA PRO A 78 11.77 -23.50 8.54
C PRO A 78 12.04 -21.99 8.66
N LYS A 79 13.30 -21.62 8.88
CA LYS A 79 13.72 -20.21 9.04
C LYS A 79 13.25 -19.31 7.89
N GLU A 80 13.29 -19.82 6.66
CA GLU A 80 12.82 -19.12 5.46
C GLU A 80 11.32 -18.80 5.51
N VAL A 81 10.51 -19.70 6.07
CA VAL A 81 9.06 -19.53 6.19
C VAL A 81 8.73 -18.49 7.26
N VAL A 82 9.46 -18.48 8.38
CA VAL A 82 9.33 -17.46 9.42
C VAL A 82 9.72 -16.09 8.87
N ALA A 83 10.87 -15.99 8.20
CA ALA A 83 11.36 -14.75 7.60
C ALA A 83 10.40 -14.20 6.53
N ALA A 84 9.83 -15.08 5.68
CA ALA A 84 8.84 -14.67 4.68
C ALA A 84 7.55 -14.14 5.34
N GLU A 85 7.12 -14.73 6.45
CA GLU A 85 5.95 -14.26 7.19
C GLU A 85 6.21 -12.91 7.89
N GLU A 86 7.41 -12.70 8.43
CA GLU A 86 7.84 -11.40 8.99
C GLU A 86 7.89 -10.32 7.90
N ALA A 87 8.44 -10.64 6.73
CA ALA A 87 8.46 -9.73 5.58
C ALA A 87 7.04 -9.35 5.13
N ARG A 88 6.12 -10.31 5.06
CA ARG A 88 4.70 -10.06 4.74
C ARG A 88 4.03 -9.16 5.77
N LEU A 89 4.27 -9.39 7.06
CA LEU A 89 3.75 -8.54 8.12
C LEU A 89 4.22 -7.10 7.95
N LYS A 90 5.54 -6.91 7.77
CA LYS A 90 6.14 -5.59 7.56
C LYS A 90 5.54 -4.88 6.35
N GLU A 91 5.48 -5.56 5.21
CA GLU A 91 4.94 -4.99 3.97
C GLU A 91 3.47 -4.59 4.09
N ASN A 92 2.64 -5.43 4.72
CA ASN A 92 1.23 -5.13 4.95
C ASN A 92 1.05 -3.89 5.85
N LEU A 93 1.85 -3.77 6.91
CA LEU A 93 1.84 -2.61 7.80
C LEU A 93 2.31 -1.34 7.10
N GLU A 94 3.39 -1.40 6.32
CA GLU A 94 3.86 -0.25 5.55
C GLU A 94 2.83 0.24 4.53
N GLN A 95 2.16 -0.67 3.82
CA GLN A 95 1.07 -0.30 2.91
C GLN A 95 -0.12 0.31 3.66
N ALA A 96 -0.49 -0.27 4.81
CA ALA A 96 -1.57 0.24 5.64
C ALA A 96 -1.27 1.66 6.13
N GLU A 97 -0.03 1.94 6.52
CA GLU A 97 0.38 3.26 7.00
C GLU A 97 0.34 4.31 5.89
N ARG A 98 0.83 3.98 4.69
CA ARG A 98 0.74 4.89 3.53
C ARG A 98 -0.70 5.23 3.17
N ILE A 99 -1.63 4.28 3.31
CA ILE A 99 -3.06 4.51 3.08
C ILE A 99 -3.66 5.37 4.20
N ARG A 100 -3.27 5.16 5.45
CA ARG A 100 -3.71 5.96 6.60
C ARG A 100 -3.27 7.41 6.47
N GLU A 101 -2.00 7.65 6.14
CA GLU A 101 -1.45 8.98 5.87
C GLU A 101 -2.26 9.68 4.77
N ALA A 102 -2.53 8.97 3.66
CA ALA A 102 -3.32 9.51 2.56
C ALA A 102 -4.75 9.88 2.95
N LEU A 103 -5.43 9.01 3.69
CA LEU A 103 -6.79 9.28 4.18
C LEU A 103 -6.82 10.51 5.11
N SER A 104 -5.80 10.69 5.96
CA SER A 104 -5.70 11.86 6.85
C SER A 104 -5.45 13.18 6.11
N GLN A 105 -4.82 13.17 4.94
CA GLN A 105 -4.53 14.37 4.15
C GLN A 105 -5.74 14.86 3.34
N ILE A 106 -6.77 14.01 3.20
CA ILE A 106 -7.98 14.26 2.39
C ILE A 106 -9.22 14.42 3.29
N GLY A 107 -9.02 14.35 4.61
CA GLY A 107 -10.02 14.67 5.64
C GLY A 107 -10.17 16.18 5.84
#